data_AF-A0AAF0S434-F1
#
_entry.id   AF-A0AAF0S434-F1
#
_cell.length_a   1.000
_cell.length_b   1.000
_cell.length_c   1.000
_cell.angle_alpha   90.00
_cell.angle_beta   90.00
_cell.angle_gamma   90.00
#
_symmetry.space_group_name_H-M   'P 1'
#
loop_
_entity.id
_entity.type
_entity.pdbx_description
1 polymer ?
#
loop_
_entity_poly.entity_id
_entity_poly.type
_entity_poly.pdbx_seq_one_letter_code
_entity_poly.pdbx_strand_id
1 'polypeptide(L)'
;MVPPPPPGFADWDAFDRSLPPEHQGSAFACVDPTGAGPRLFFQRVPEGKTVKNRVHLDVRVGTGMVGAERLAALDAESARLVGLGATQVRRMTADQVNESCIVLQDVEGNEFCLD
;
A
#
# COMPACT_ATOMS: atom_id res chain seq x y z
N MET A 1 -8.16 -4.72 4.13
CA MET A 1 -7.99 -5.91 4.98
C MET A 1 -7.48 -7.09 4.16
N VAL A 2 -6.90 -8.09 4.82
CA VAL A 2 -6.54 -9.36 4.21
C VAL A 2 -7.81 -10.24 4.10
N PRO A 3 -8.11 -10.86 2.94
CA PRO A 3 -9.23 -11.80 2.82
C PRO A 3 -8.99 -13.06 3.70
N PRO A 4 -10.02 -13.86 3.99
CA PRO A 4 -9.82 -15.13 4.70
C PRO A 4 -8.90 -16.07 3.89
N PRO A 5 -8.14 -16.95 4.56
CA PRO A 5 -7.36 -17.97 3.86
C PRO A 5 -8.27 -18.93 3.09
N PRO A 6 -7.74 -19.69 2.12
CA PRO A 6 -8.52 -20.68 1.38
C PRO A 6 -9.17 -21.73 2.30
N PRO A 7 -10.34 -22.28 1.89
CA PRO A 7 -11.02 -23.31 2.68
C PRO A 7 -10.09 -24.48 3.03
N GLY A 8 -10.11 -24.88 4.30
CA GLY A 8 -9.27 -25.97 4.82
C GLY A 8 -7.97 -25.53 5.50
N PHE A 9 -7.65 -24.23 5.50
CA PHE A 9 -6.47 -23.67 6.17
C PHE A 9 -6.86 -22.79 7.36
N ALA A 10 -6.07 -22.89 8.44
CA ALA A 10 -6.31 -22.13 9.67
C ALA A 10 -5.93 -20.64 9.54
N ASP A 11 -4.88 -20.35 8.77
CA ASP A 11 -4.37 -19.02 8.50
C ASP A 11 -3.64 -19.00 7.14
N TRP A 12 -3.15 -17.81 6.76
CA TRP A 12 -2.42 -17.64 5.51
C TRP A 12 -1.06 -18.35 5.53
N ASP A 13 -0.38 -18.42 6.67
CA ASP A 13 0.93 -19.06 6.76
C ASP A 13 0.82 -20.58 6.57
N ALA A 14 -0.26 -21.20 7.05
CA ALA A 14 -0.56 -22.61 6.85
C ALA A 14 -0.89 -22.91 5.39
N PHE A 15 -1.64 -22.01 4.73
CA PHE A 15 -1.87 -22.12 3.29
C PHE A 15 -0.56 -21.97 2.52
N ASP A 16 0.24 -20.96 2.82
CA ASP A 16 1.50 -20.68 2.13
C ASP A 16 2.48 -21.86 2.22
N ARG A 17 2.67 -22.43 3.42
CA ARG A 17 3.50 -23.62 3.62
C ARG A 17 3.02 -24.87 2.88
N SER A 18 1.75 -24.91 2.47
CA SER A 18 1.20 -26.04 1.69
C SER A 18 1.53 -25.96 0.20
N LEU A 19 1.97 -24.81 -0.29
CA LEU A 19 2.35 -24.60 -1.68
C LEU A 19 3.74 -25.19 -1.97
N PRO A 20 4.04 -25.52 -3.25
CA PRO A 20 5.40 -25.81 -3.67
C PRO A 20 6.37 -24.71 -3.23
N PRO A 21 7.62 -25.02 -2.82
CA PRO A 21 8.57 -24.04 -2.29
C PRO A 21 8.74 -22.78 -3.15
N GLU A 22 8.69 -22.92 -4.47
CA GLU A 22 8.79 -21.83 -5.44
C GLU A 22 7.59 -20.86 -5.45
N HIS A 23 6.47 -21.25 -4.86
CA HIS A 23 5.25 -20.45 -4.76
C HIS A 23 5.02 -19.83 -3.38
N GLN A 24 5.80 -20.23 -2.38
CA GLN A 24 5.69 -19.70 -1.02
C GLN A 24 6.10 -18.22 -0.99
N GLY A 25 5.25 -17.36 -0.44
CA GLY A 25 5.44 -15.90 -0.38
C GLY A 25 5.47 -15.22 -1.76
N SER A 26 5.02 -15.88 -2.82
CA SER A 26 5.09 -15.35 -4.19
C SER A 26 3.97 -14.37 -4.53
N ALA A 27 2.87 -14.37 -3.78
CA ALA A 27 1.76 -13.45 -3.99
C ALA A 27 0.93 -13.22 -2.72
N PHE A 28 0.25 -12.08 -2.69
CA PHE A 28 -0.69 -11.75 -1.62
C PHE A 28 -1.85 -10.88 -2.14
N ALA A 29 -2.97 -10.85 -1.42
CA ALA A 29 -4.12 -10.04 -1.79
C ALA A 29 -4.61 -9.19 -0.61
N CYS A 30 -5.08 -7.99 -0.92
CA CYS A 30 -5.87 -7.21 0.01
C CYS A 30 -7.14 -6.69 -0.66
N VAL A 31 -8.18 -6.54 0.15
CA VAL A 31 -9.50 -6.05 -0.26
C VAL A 31 -9.90 -4.88 0.63
N ASP A 32 -10.73 -3.99 0.10
CA ASP A 32 -11.39 -2.98 0.92
C ASP A 32 -12.22 -3.69 2.01
N PRO A 33 -12.06 -3.32 3.30
CA PRO A 33 -12.83 -3.94 4.39
C PRO A 33 -14.34 -3.72 4.29
N THR A 34 -14.78 -2.68 3.59
CA THR A 34 -16.19 -2.39 3.32
C THR A 34 -16.68 -3.03 2.02
N GLY A 35 -15.78 -3.63 1.23
CA GLY A 35 -16.09 -4.20 -0.08
C GLY A 35 -16.35 -3.16 -1.18
N ALA A 36 -16.14 -1.86 -0.92
CA ALA A 36 -16.39 -0.80 -1.90
C ALA A 36 -15.27 -0.66 -2.94
N GLY A 37 -14.00 -0.72 -2.49
CA GLY A 37 -12.83 -0.60 -3.33
C GLY A 37 -12.43 -1.87 -4.09
N PRO A 38 -11.53 -1.74 -5.08
CA PRO A 38 -11.03 -2.88 -5.83
C PRO A 38 -10.19 -3.82 -4.95
N ARG A 39 -10.11 -5.08 -5.34
CA ARG A 39 -9.10 -6.01 -4.82
C ARG A 39 -7.73 -5.63 -5.39
N LEU A 40 -6.73 -5.50 -4.53
CA LEU A 40 -5.33 -5.39 -4.93
C LEU A 40 -4.67 -6.76 -4.80
N PHE A 41 -3.88 -7.12 -5.80
CA PHE A 41 -3.12 -8.36 -5.85
C PHE A 41 -1.66 -8.03 -6.09
N PHE A 42 -0.80 -8.50 -5.19
CA PHE A 42 0.63 -8.29 -5.22
C PHE A 42 1.27 -9.61 -5.64
N GLN A 43 2.14 -9.55 -6.64
CA GLN A 43 2.87 -10.70 -7.14
C GLN A 43 4.34 -10.34 -7.15
N ARG A 44 5.15 -11.20 -6.54
CA ARG A 44 6.59 -11.09 -6.59
C ARG A 44 7.05 -11.53 -7.98
N VAL A 45 7.87 -10.70 -8.60
CA VAL A 45 8.54 -10.99 -9.87
C VAL A 45 10.06 -10.93 -9.65
N PRO A 46 10.86 -11.66 -10.43
CA PRO A 46 12.32 -11.68 -10.24
C PRO A 46 12.99 -10.36 -10.63
N GLU A 47 12.37 -9.56 -11.49
CA GLU A 47 12.90 -8.28 -11.94
C GLU A 47 12.70 -7.17 -10.90
N GLY A 48 13.77 -6.45 -10.60
CA GLY A 48 13.67 -5.19 -9.87
C GLY A 48 13.02 -4.09 -10.71
N LYS A 49 12.41 -3.11 -10.05
CA LYS A 49 11.82 -1.95 -10.71
C LYS A 49 12.88 -1.08 -11.39
N THR A 50 12.69 -0.77 -12.67
CA THR A 50 13.64 0.03 -13.48
C THR A 50 13.10 1.38 -13.92
N VAL A 51 11.78 1.55 -13.95
CA VAL A 51 11.09 2.77 -14.38
C VAL A 51 9.93 3.07 -13.45
N LYS A 52 9.36 4.28 -13.54
CA LYS A 52 8.15 4.65 -12.79
C LYS A 52 6.97 3.74 -13.15
N ASN A 53 6.15 3.39 -12.16
CA ASN A 53 4.89 2.69 -12.39
C ASN A 53 3.99 3.48 -13.37
N ARG A 54 3.42 2.81 -14.37
CA ARG A 54 2.43 3.39 -15.29
C ARG A 54 1.00 3.36 -14.72
N VAL A 55 0.93 3.54 -13.40
CA VAL A 55 -0.28 3.60 -12.60
C VAL A 55 -0.01 4.56 -11.46
N HIS A 56 -1.03 5.30 -11.04
CA HIS A 56 -1.00 6.14 -9.85
C HIS A 56 -2.01 5.56 -8.86
N LEU A 57 -1.53 5.17 -7.68
CA LEU A 57 -2.35 4.60 -6.61
C LEU A 57 -2.34 5.56 -5.42
N ASP A 58 -3.53 6.02 -5.02
CA ASP A 58 -3.73 6.85 -3.84
C ASP A 58 -4.37 6.03 -2.71
N VAL A 59 -3.84 6.17 -1.50
CA VAL A 59 -4.39 5.65 -0.25
C VAL A 59 -4.96 6.83 0.52
N ARG A 60 -6.28 6.83 0.69
CA ARG A 60 -6.99 7.94 1.34
C ARG A 60 -6.82 7.91 2.85
N VAL A 61 -6.33 9.01 3.40
CA VAL A 61 -6.08 9.27 4.82
C VAL A 61 -6.75 10.58 5.25
N GLY A 62 -6.64 11.64 4.45
CA GLY A 62 -7.12 12.99 4.75
C GLY A 62 -8.50 13.31 4.18
N THR A 63 -9.40 12.32 4.08
CA THR A 63 -10.74 12.54 3.47
C THR A 63 -11.52 13.57 4.26
N GLY A 64 -11.92 14.67 3.60
CA GLY A 64 -12.67 15.78 4.22
C GLY A 64 -11.80 16.74 5.05
N MET A 65 -10.49 16.50 5.15
CA MET A 65 -9.55 17.35 5.86
C MET A 65 -8.81 18.28 4.88
N VAL A 66 -8.44 19.47 5.34
CA VAL A 66 -7.66 20.46 4.57
C VAL A 66 -6.55 21.07 5.40
N GLY A 67 -5.59 21.72 4.74
CA GLY A 67 -4.56 22.53 5.41
C GLY A 67 -3.73 21.75 6.45
N ALA A 68 -3.56 22.33 7.64
CA ALA A 68 -2.70 21.77 8.69
C ALA A 68 -3.23 20.44 9.26
N GLU A 69 -4.54 20.28 9.36
CA GLU A 69 -5.16 19.04 9.85
C GLU A 69 -4.86 17.87 8.91
N ARG A 70 -5.12 18.07 7.62
CA ARG A 70 -4.79 17.10 6.57
C ARG A 70 -3.32 16.73 6.63
N LEU A 71 -2.45 17.73 6.68
CA LEU A 71 -1.00 17.53 6.65
C LEU A 71 -0.52 16.71 7.86
N ALA A 72 -1.09 16.94 9.04
CA ALA A 72 -0.80 16.15 10.23
C ALA A 72 -1.26 14.69 10.09
N ALA A 73 -2.43 14.44 9.50
CA ALA A 73 -2.93 13.09 9.25
C ALA A 73 -2.02 12.33 8.26
N LEU A 74 -1.61 12.98 7.18
CA LEU A 74 -0.67 12.42 6.20
C LEU A 74 0.69 12.11 6.84
N ASP A 75 1.21 13.00 7.69
CA ASP A 75 2.49 12.81 8.37
C ASP A 75 2.45 11.64 9.36
N ALA A 76 1.36 11.52 10.13
CA ALA A 76 1.20 10.42 11.07
C ALA A 76 1.15 9.06 10.35
N GLU A 77 0.40 8.97 9.25
CA GLU A 77 0.32 7.73 8.48
C GLU A 77 1.63 7.44 7.73
N SER A 78 2.29 8.46 7.19
CA SER A 78 3.61 8.31 6.58
C SER A 78 4.62 7.75 7.58
N ALA A 79 4.67 8.28 8.81
CA ALA A 79 5.54 7.77 9.86
C ALA A 79 5.25 6.31 10.22
N ARG A 80 3.96 5.94 10.30
CA ARG A 80 3.54 4.55 10.55
C ARG A 80 4.02 3.61 9.44
N LEU A 81 3.83 3.99 8.19
CA LEU A 81 4.23 3.19 7.03
C LEU A 81 5.75 3.09 6.88
N VAL A 82 6.48 4.17 7.18
CA VAL A 82 7.95 4.14 7.23
C VAL A 82 8.44 3.16 8.31
N GLY A 83 7.79 3.14 9.48
CA GLY A 83 8.06 2.13 10.52
C GLY A 83 7.80 0.68 10.08
N LEU A 84 7.00 0.47 9.03
CA LEU A 84 6.72 -0.84 8.42
C LEU A 84 7.61 -1.15 7.19
N GLY A 85 8.56 -0.27 6.85
CA GLY A 85 9.52 -0.47 5.77
C GLY A 85 9.25 0.33 4.49
N ALA A 86 8.21 1.15 4.45
CA ALA A 86 8.02 2.09 3.34
C ALA A 86 9.10 3.18 3.34
N THR A 87 9.35 3.77 2.18
CA THR A 87 10.25 4.92 2.04
C THR A 87 9.45 6.16 1.62
N GLN A 88 9.52 7.24 2.39
CA GLN A 88 8.94 8.51 1.98
C GLN A 88 9.83 9.14 0.88
N VAL A 89 9.26 9.36 -0.30
CA VAL A 89 9.97 9.86 -1.48
C VAL A 89 9.82 11.36 -1.61
N ARG A 90 8.59 11.87 -1.41
CA ARG A 90 8.29 13.28 -1.63
C ARG A 90 7.10 13.73 -0.80
N ARG A 91 7.26 14.86 -0.12
CA ARG A 91 6.14 15.61 0.46
C ARG A 91 5.75 16.74 -0.47
N MET A 92 4.45 16.90 -0.71
CA MET A 92 3.88 18.04 -1.43
C MET A 92 2.90 18.73 -0.49
N THR A 93 3.18 19.98 -0.15
CA THR A 93 2.26 20.80 0.64
C THR A 93 1.19 21.40 -0.25
N ALA A 94 0.01 21.62 0.30
CA ALA A 94 -1.09 22.27 -0.40
C ALA A 94 -0.62 23.59 -1.02
N ASP A 95 -1.10 23.85 -2.22
CA ASP A 95 -0.96 25.12 -2.91
C ASP A 95 -2.38 25.67 -3.21
N GLN A 96 -2.47 26.75 -3.99
CA GLN A 96 -3.77 27.35 -4.33
C GLN A 96 -4.65 26.46 -5.25
N VAL A 97 -4.13 25.32 -5.70
CA VAL A 97 -4.76 24.43 -6.69
C VAL A 97 -4.92 23.01 -6.15
N ASN A 98 -3.90 22.49 -5.44
CA ASN A 98 -3.81 21.12 -4.97
C ASN A 98 -3.78 21.07 -3.44
N GLU A 99 -4.39 20.04 -2.88
CA GLU A 99 -4.21 19.70 -1.47
C GLU A 99 -2.89 18.98 -1.21
N SER A 100 -2.48 18.92 0.06
CA SER A 100 -1.24 18.22 0.44
C SER A 100 -1.31 16.72 0.11
N CYS A 101 -0.19 16.12 -0.28
CA CYS A 101 -0.03 14.67 -0.42
C CYS A 101 1.41 14.24 -0.12
N ILE A 102 1.60 12.95 0.18
CA ILE A 102 2.93 12.37 0.42
C ILE A 102 3.10 11.14 -0.47
N VAL A 103 4.14 11.15 -1.31
CA VAL A 103 4.54 10.00 -2.13
C VAL A 103 5.43 9.08 -1.31
N LEU A 104 5.09 7.80 -1.26
CA LEU A 104 5.90 6.74 -0.68
C LEU A 104 6.23 5.65 -1.70
N GLN A 105 7.24 4.85 -1.37
CA GLN A 105 7.55 3.57 -1.98
C GLN A 105 7.33 2.44 -0.97
N ASP A 106 6.78 1.32 -1.42
CA ASP A 106 6.78 0.09 -0.63
C ASP A 106 8.18 -0.56 -0.59
N VAL A 107 8.28 -1.73 0.07
CA VAL A 107 9.56 -2.45 0.23
C VAL A 107 10.15 -2.98 -1.08
N GLU A 108 9.35 -3.08 -2.15
CA GLU A 108 9.77 -3.50 -3.50
C GLU A 108 9.97 -2.28 -4.43
N GLY A 109 9.76 -1.06 -3.92
CA GLY A 109 9.95 0.20 -4.66
C GLY A 109 8.73 0.70 -5.45
N ASN A 110 7.55 0.11 -5.29
CA ASN A 110 6.33 0.56 -5.97
C ASN A 110 5.86 1.90 -5.40
N GLU A 111 5.55 2.87 -6.26
CA GLU A 111 5.05 4.16 -5.80
C GLU A 111 3.54 4.15 -5.48
N PHE A 112 3.18 4.80 -4.38
CA PHE A 112 1.81 5.17 -4.02
C PHE A 112 1.81 6.51 -3.27
N CYS A 113 0.65 7.17 -3.18
CA CYS A 113 0.49 8.44 -2.48
C CYS A 113 -0.46 8.30 -1.31
N LEU A 114 -0.21 9.08 -0.26
CA LEU A 114 -1.21 9.39 0.77
C LEU A 114 -1.91 10.69 0.38
N ASP A 115 -3.24 10.65 0.33
CA ASP A 115 -4.11 11.81 0.08
C ASP A 115 -5.35 11.82 1.00
#